data_AF-A0A2D6E345-F1
#
_entry.id   AF-A0A2D6E345-F1
#
_cell.length_a   1.000
_cell.length_b   1.000
_cell.length_c   1.000
_cell.angle_alpha   90.00
_cell.angle_beta   90.00
_cell.angle_gamma   90.00
#
_symmetry.space_group_name_H-M   'P 1'
#
loop_
_entity.id
_entity.type
_entity.pdbx_description
1 polymer ?
#
loop_
_entity_poly.entity_id
_entity_poly.type
_entity_poly.pdbx_seq_one_letter_code
_entity_poly.pdbx_strand_id
1 'polypeptide(L)'
;MRLSRLQRYILTRCHQTRSGRIGKKELLDFYSRQQGRGKRIPSLNTRVNIITRSVERLIDKELVTGYGWRTPHRWFTSEVKLTPAGRKAAKKLQGVQQELPFPKFKQT
;
A
#
# COMPACT_ATOMS: atom_id res chain seq x y z
N MET A 1 -6.67 -10.06 -9.30
CA MET A 1 -5.58 -10.30 -8.31
C MET A 1 -6.11 -10.16 -6.89
N ARG A 2 -5.91 -11.17 -6.03
CA ARG A 2 -6.31 -11.11 -4.62
C ARG A 2 -5.19 -10.46 -3.80
N LEU A 3 -5.47 -9.31 -3.19
CA LEU A 3 -4.55 -8.59 -2.29
C LEU A 3 -5.03 -8.73 -0.84
N SER A 4 -4.09 -8.92 0.09
CA SER A 4 -4.36 -8.92 1.53
C SER A 4 -4.77 -7.52 2.01
N ARG A 5 -5.38 -7.43 3.20
CA ARG A 5 -5.77 -6.14 3.80
C ARG A 5 -4.56 -5.22 4.02
N LEU A 6 -3.42 -5.78 4.42
CA LEU A 6 -2.16 -5.03 4.57
C LEU A 6 -1.62 -4.58 3.21
N GLN A 7 -1.63 -5.45 2.20
CA GLN A 7 -1.16 -5.10 0.85
C GLN A 7 -2.01 -3.97 0.23
N ARG A 8 -3.34 -4.02 0.38
CA ARG A 8 -4.22 -2.93 -0.04
C ARG A 8 -3.89 -1.63 0.69
N TYR A 9 -3.71 -1.71 2.01
CA TYR A 9 -3.32 -0.55 2.81
C TYR A 9 -2.02 0.08 2.32
N ILE A 10 -0.97 -0.72 2.07
CA ILE A 10 0.32 -0.23 1.56
C ILE A 10 0.12 0.53 0.24
N LEU A 11 -0.58 -0.07 -0.73
CA LEU A 11 -0.80 0.55 -2.04
C LEU A 11 -1.62 1.84 -1.93
N THR A 12 -2.69 1.84 -1.12
CA THR A 12 -3.54 3.02 -0.92
C THR A 12 -2.77 4.14 -0.21
N ARG A 13 -1.96 3.82 0.81
CA ARG A 13 -1.15 4.81 1.51
C ARG A 13 -0.09 5.42 0.61
N CYS A 14 0.63 4.61 -0.17
CA CYS A 14 1.56 5.16 -1.15
C CYS A 14 0.86 6.08 -2.16
N HIS A 15 -0.34 5.74 -2.62
CA HIS A 15 -1.08 6.55 -3.58
C HIS A 15 -1.55 7.89 -2.99
N GLN A 16 -1.83 7.94 -1.69
CA GLN A 16 -2.23 9.16 -0.98
C GLN A 16 -1.06 10.12 -0.73
N THR A 17 0.18 9.63 -0.69
CA THR A 17 1.35 10.48 -0.50
C THR A 17 1.77 11.14 -1.81
N ARG A 18 2.06 12.45 -1.78
CA ARG A 18 2.52 13.21 -2.96
C ARG A 18 3.74 12.59 -3.66
N SER A 19 4.67 12.02 -2.90
CA SER A 19 5.88 11.37 -3.42
C SER A 19 5.65 9.97 -3.97
N GLY A 20 4.49 9.36 -3.73
CA GLY A 20 4.24 7.96 -4.02
C GLY A 20 5.03 6.98 -3.14
N ARG A 21 5.71 7.48 -2.09
CA ARG A 21 6.59 6.73 -1.19
C ARG A 21 6.03 6.70 0.22
N ILE A 22 6.29 5.61 0.94
CA ILE A 22 6.04 5.49 2.38
C ILE A 22 7.24 4.84 3.07
N GLY A 23 7.51 5.24 4.31
CA GLY A 23 8.56 4.69 5.15
C GLY A 23 8.04 3.69 6.18
N LYS A 24 8.97 3.24 7.03
CA LYS A 24 8.71 2.25 8.08
C LYS A 24 7.64 2.70 9.10
N LYS A 25 7.57 3.98 9.44
CA LYS A 25 6.60 4.51 10.42
C LYS A 25 5.18 4.36 9.88
N GLU A 26 4.96 4.72 8.62
CA GLU A 26 3.68 4.62 7.92
C GLU A 26 3.25 3.18 7.72
N LEU A 27 4.19 2.26 7.47
CA LEU A 27 3.90 0.83 7.38
C LEU A 27 3.42 0.25 8.71
N LEU A 28 4.01 0.70 9.83
CA LEU A 28 3.63 0.24 11.18
C LEU A 28 2.29 0.83 11.64
N ASP A 29 1.91 2.02 11.17
CA ASP A 29 0.64 2.68 11.48
C ASP A 29 -0.59 1.80 11.14
N PHE A 30 -0.46 0.88 10.19
CA PHE A 30 -1.48 -0.14 9.91
C PHE A 30 -1.96 -0.88 11.18
N TYR A 31 -1.03 -1.24 12.07
CA TYR A 31 -1.33 -1.98 13.29
C TYR A 31 -1.82 -1.08 14.41
N SER A 32 -1.34 0.17 14.49
CA SER A 32 -1.88 1.17 15.42
C SER A 32 -3.37 1.41 15.18
N ARG A 33 -3.79 1.47 13.92
CA ARG A 33 -5.22 1.58 13.54
C ARG A 33 -6.05 0.31 13.79
N GLN A 34 -5.40 -0.83 14.05
CA GLN A 34 -6.09 -2.07 14.43
C GLN A 34 -6.29 -2.19 15.94
N GLN A 35 -5.40 -1.59 16.73
CA GLN A 35 -5.53 -1.50 18.19
C GLN A 35 -6.86 -0.84 18.57
N GLY A 36 -7.18 0.31 17.96
CA GLY A 36 -8.45 1.01 18.19
C GLY A 36 -9.70 0.25 17.74
N ARG A 37 -9.54 -0.95 17.14
CA ARG A 37 -10.65 -1.83 16.73
C ARG A 37 -10.70 -3.12 17.55
N GLY A 38 -10.05 -3.17 18.72
CA GLY A 38 -10.10 -4.30 19.65
C GLY A 38 -9.37 -5.56 19.18
N LYS A 39 -8.48 -5.47 18.19
CA LYS A 39 -7.73 -6.63 17.68
C LYS A 39 -6.45 -6.85 18.48
N ARG A 40 -6.19 -8.11 18.85
CA ARG A 40 -4.91 -8.53 19.44
C ARG A 40 -3.77 -8.19 18.48
N ILE A 41 -2.82 -7.39 18.96
CA ILE A 41 -1.72 -6.91 18.14
C ILE A 41 -0.52 -7.85 18.32
N PRO A 42 0.12 -8.31 17.23
CA PRO A 42 1.35 -9.08 17.34
C PRO A 42 2.48 -8.29 17.99
N SER A 43 3.53 -8.98 18.45
CA SER A 43 4.78 -8.33 18.89
C SER A 43 5.43 -7.54 17.76
N LEU A 44 6.30 -6.59 18.11
CA LEU A 44 6.95 -5.71 17.12
C LEU A 44 7.73 -6.51 16.05
N ASN A 45 8.50 -7.51 16.46
CA ASN A 45 9.27 -8.36 15.55
C ASN A 45 8.36 -9.08 14.55
N THR A 46 7.22 -9.60 15.03
CA THR A 46 6.23 -10.26 14.18
C THR A 46 5.60 -9.28 13.19
N ARG A 47 5.29 -8.04 13.60
CA ARG A 47 4.77 -7.01 12.69
C ARG A 47 5.76 -6.70 11.58
N VAL A 48 7.03 -6.50 11.93
CA VAL A 48 8.09 -6.22 10.95
C VAL A 48 8.20 -7.36 9.95
N ASN A 49 8.24 -8.62 10.41
CA ASN A 49 8.30 -9.78 9.52
C ASN A 49 7.08 -9.89 8.59
N ILE A 50 5.87 -9.61 9.09
CA ILE A 50 4.65 -9.62 8.26
C ILE A 50 4.67 -8.50 7.22
N ILE A 51 5.15 -7.31 7.58
CA ILE A 51 5.31 -6.18 6.67
C ILE A 51 6.33 -6.52 5.59
N THR A 52 7.53 -6.99 5.96
CA THR A 52 8.59 -7.37 5.02
C THR A 52 8.07 -8.38 4.00
N ARG A 53 7.47 -9.49 4.46
CA ARG A 53 6.88 -10.51 3.57
C ARG A 53 5.77 -9.96 2.69
N SER A 54 5.03 -8.97 3.17
CA SER A 54 3.95 -8.35 2.39
C SER A 54 4.49 -7.42 1.30
N VAL A 55 5.59 -6.72 1.60
CA VAL A 55 6.31 -5.85 0.66
C VAL A 55 7.03 -6.68 -0.40
N GLU A 56 7.75 -7.73 -0.01
CA GLU A 56 8.40 -8.67 -0.94
C GLU A 56 7.39 -9.21 -1.95
N ARG A 57 6.24 -9.71 -1.50
CA ARG A 57 5.17 -10.15 -2.39
C ARG A 57 4.57 -9.07 -3.28
N LEU A 58 4.67 -7.78 -2.91
CA LEU A 58 4.25 -6.67 -3.77
C LEU A 58 5.33 -6.32 -4.79
N ILE A 59 6.60 -6.52 -4.46
CA ILE A 59 7.75 -6.39 -5.36
C ILE A 59 7.71 -7.51 -6.41
N ASP A 60 7.47 -8.77 -5.99
CA ASP A 60 7.33 -9.92 -6.89
C ASP A 60 6.18 -9.75 -7.90
N LYS A 61 5.20 -8.90 -7.56
CA LYS A 61 4.05 -8.55 -8.42
C LYS A 61 4.29 -7.28 -9.23
N GLU A 62 5.48 -6.69 -9.14
CA GLU A 62 5.90 -5.47 -9.82
C GLU A 62 5.04 -4.24 -9.47
N LEU A 63 4.35 -4.25 -8.33
CA LEU A 63 3.47 -3.16 -7.90
C LEU A 63 4.21 -2.10 -7.12
N VAL A 64 5.32 -2.46 -6.49
CA VAL A 64 6.13 -1.55 -5.70
C VAL A 64 7.61 -1.77 -5.93
N THR A 65 8.40 -0.72 -5.72
CA THR A 65 9.85 -0.76 -5.65
C THR A 65 10.26 -0.54 -4.20
N GLY A 66 11.03 -1.47 -3.64
CA GLY A 66 11.63 -1.34 -2.31
C GLY A 66 12.92 -0.53 -2.37
N TYR A 67 13.11 0.37 -1.42
CA TYR A 67 14.36 1.08 -1.18
C TYR A 67 14.92 0.67 0.18
N GLY A 68 16.23 0.68 0.30
CA GLY A 68 16.92 0.41 1.55
C GLY A 68 18.33 -0.10 1.30
N TRP A 69 18.88 -0.79 2.29
CA TRP A 69 20.25 -1.30 2.23
C TRP A 69 20.27 -2.83 2.20
N ARG A 70 21.17 -3.37 1.38
CA ARG A 70 21.46 -4.79 1.35
C ARG A 70 22.67 -5.04 2.24
N THR A 71 22.52 -5.93 3.22
CA THR A 71 23.66 -6.50 3.94
C THR A 71 23.99 -7.86 3.32
N PRO A 72 25.14 -8.47 3.68
CA PRO A 72 25.51 -9.79 3.15
C PRO A 72 24.47 -10.88 3.42
N HIS A 73 23.61 -10.70 4.43
CA HIS A 73 22.66 -11.73 4.87
C HIS A 73 21.21 -11.41 4.51
N ARG A 74 20.85 -10.12 4.37
CA ARG A 74 19.45 -9.74 4.08
C ARG A 74 19.32 -8.36 3.45
N TRP A 75 18.22 -8.16 2.73
CA TRP A 75 17.78 -6.84 2.31
C TRP A 75 16.89 -6.22 3.39
N PHE A 76 17.31 -5.06 3.90
CA PHE A 76 16.49 -4.22 4.76
C PHE A 76 15.74 -3.18 3.95
N THR A 77 14.42 -3.28 3.88
CA THR A 77 13.58 -2.26 3.24
C THR A 77 13.33 -1.10 4.20
N SER A 78 13.75 0.11 3.84
CA SER A 78 13.46 1.35 4.56
C SER A 78 12.18 2.01 4.05
N GLU A 79 11.98 2.01 2.74
CA GLU A 79 10.89 2.70 2.06
C GLU A 79 10.34 1.88 0.90
N VAL A 80 9.11 2.19 0.50
CA VAL A 80 8.41 1.53 -0.59
C VAL A 80 7.76 2.58 -1.49
N LYS A 81 7.94 2.47 -2.80
CA LYS A 81 7.34 3.36 -3.81
C LYS A 81 6.44 2.61 -4.76
N LEU A 82 5.36 3.23 -5.24
CA LEU A 82 4.56 2.66 -6.33
C LEU A 82 5.31 2.67 -7.67
N THR A 83 5.20 1.56 -8.40
CA THR A 83 5.53 1.50 -9.82
C THR A 83 4.39 2.08 -10.67
N PRO A 84 4.56 2.27 -12.00
CA PRO A 84 3.44 2.61 -12.88
C PRO A 84 2.28 1.60 -12.82
N ALA A 85 2.58 0.29 -12.77
CA ALA A 85 1.58 -0.76 -12.61
C ALA A 85 0.89 -0.68 -11.23
N GLY A 86 1.68 -0.45 -10.17
CA GLY A 86 1.19 -0.21 -8.82
C GLY A 86 0.23 0.95 -8.71
N ARG A 87 0.53 2.09 -9.37
CA ARG A 87 -0.36 3.25 -9.41
C ARG A 87 -1.71 2.92 -10.04
N LYS A 88 -1.71 2.21 -11.18
CA LYS A 88 -2.96 1.74 -11.82
C LYS A 88 -3.75 0.82 -10.88
N ALA A 89 -3.07 -0.12 -10.20
CA ALA A 89 -3.70 -1.01 -9.24
C ALA A 89 -4.26 -0.28 -8.02
N ALA A 90 -3.52 0.69 -7.46
CA ALA A 90 -3.95 1.49 -6.32
C ALA A 90 -5.16 2.36 -6.66
N LYS A 91 -5.19 2.98 -7.84
CA LYS A 91 -6.35 3.74 -8.33
C LYS A 91 -7.59 2.84 -8.42
N LYS A 92 -7.47 1.62 -8.96
CA LYS A 92 -8.57 0.64 -9.00
C LYS A 92 -9.07 0.26 -7.59
N LEU A 93 -8.21 0.22 -6.58
CA LEU A 93 -8.60 -0.07 -5.19
C LEU A 93 -9.40 1.04 -4.53
N GLN A 94 -9.27 2.29 -4.98
CA GLN A 94 -10.04 3.43 -4.46
C GLN A 94 -11.45 3.51 -5.07
N GLY A 95 -11.78 2.60 -5.99
CA GLY A 95 -13.00 2.65 -6.80
C GLY A 95 -12.74 3.37 -8.12
N VAL A 96 -13.45 2.93 -9.16
CA VAL A 96 -13.59 3.70 -10.39
C VAL A 96 -14.79 4.59 -10.18
N GLN A 97 -14.59 5.91 -10.16
CA GLN A 97 -15.72 6.84 -10.16
C GLN A 97 -16.55 6.56 -11.41
N GLN A 98 -17.83 6.23 -11.23
CA GLN A 98 -18.75 6.06 -12.35
C GLN A 98 -19.00 7.43 -12.98
N GLU A 99 -19.06 7.48 -14.31
CA GLU A 99 -19.54 8.65 -15.02
C GLU A 99 -21.02 8.83 -14.69
N LEU A 100 -21.37 9.98 -14.10
CA LEU A 100 -22.76 10.35 -13.93
C LEU A 100 -23.32 10.68 -15.31
N PRO A 101 -24.47 10.10 -15.72
CA PRO A 101 -25.11 10.51 -16.96
C PRO A 101 -25.54 11.97 -16.81
N PHE A 102 -24.85 12.88 -17.47
CA PHE A 102 -25.30 14.27 -17.55
C PHE A 102 -26.51 14.31 -18.50
N PRO A 103 -27.71 14.70 -18.02
CA PRO A 103 -28.81 14.96 -18.93
C PRO A 103 -28.39 16.12 -19.85
N LYS A 104 -28.48 15.90 -21.16
CA LYS A 104 -28.25 16.95 -22.16
C LYS A 104 -29.32 18.01 -21.95
N PHE A 105 -29.00 19.09 -21.24
CA PHE A 105 -29.84 20.28 -21.24
C PHE A 105 -29.88 20.78 -22.69
N LYS A 106 -31.03 20.59 -23.36
CA LYS A 106 -31.30 21.25 -24.63
C LYS A 106 -31.37 22.75 -24.29
N GLN A 107 -30.37 23.50 -24.73
CA GLN A 107 -30.50 24.95 -24.82
C GLN A 107 -31.56 25.21 -25.89
N THR A 108 -32.74 25.66 -25.44
CA THR A 108 -33.76 26.31 -26.26
C THR A 108 -33.39 27.74 -26.49
#